data_AF-A0A158KIA4-F1
#
_entry.id   AF-A0A158KIA4-F1
#
_cell.length_a   1.000
_cell.length_b   1.000
_cell.length_c   1.000
_cell.angle_alpha   90.00
_cell.angle_beta   90.00
_cell.angle_gamma   90.00
#
_symmetry.space_group_name_H-M   'P 1'
#
loop_
_entity.id
_entity.type
_entity.pdbx_description
1 polymer ?
#
loop_
_entity_poly.entity_id
_entity_poly.type
_entity_poly.pdbx_seq_one_letter_code
_entity_poly.pdbx_strand_id
1 'polypeptide(L)'
;MFDNTFTKLNLPGAFQDPQIPGNFAPFGIQAIGPKIYVTYAQQDGAAHDDVAGPGLGFVDVFDTSGNLLQRLEQGMQFNAPWGVTQAPGNFGTLSNDILVGNFGDGTIHAFDPTSGKFVGTVTNPDGSTFVQFGLWGIAFGNGLSAQPTNTLYFAAGPNHEADGVYGRLDMQ
;
A
#
# COMPACT_ATOMS: atom_id res chain seq x y z
N MET A 1 -9.04 17.12 -8.16
CA MET A 1 -8.78 17.68 -6.81
C MET A 1 -9.79 18.76 -6.53
N PHE A 2 -10.21 18.88 -5.27
CA PHE A 2 -11.15 19.91 -4.82
C PHE A 2 -10.55 20.66 -3.64
N ASP A 3 -10.87 21.95 -3.48
CA ASP A 3 -10.50 22.70 -2.27
C ASP A 3 -11.45 22.38 -1.10
N ASN A 4 -11.27 23.08 0.03
CA ASN A 4 -12.12 22.92 1.22
C ASN A 4 -13.57 23.40 1.02
N THR A 5 -13.89 24.00 -0.13
CA THR A 5 -15.25 24.37 -0.55
C THR A 5 -15.81 23.45 -1.63
N PHE A 6 -15.11 22.36 -1.95
CA PHE A 6 -15.44 21.45 -3.04
C PHE A 6 -15.40 22.08 -4.44
N THR A 7 -14.58 23.12 -4.64
CA THR A 7 -14.33 23.70 -5.96
C THR A 7 -13.26 22.90 -6.69
N LYS A 8 -13.51 22.49 -7.94
CA LYS A 8 -12.55 21.70 -8.73
C LYS A 8 -11.31 22.53 -9.00
N LEU A 9 -10.16 22.03 -8.54
CA LEU A 9 -8.85 22.64 -8.75
C LEU A 9 -8.22 22.11 -10.04
N ASN A 10 -7.50 22.99 -10.72
CA ASN A 10 -6.59 22.63 -11.82
C ASN A 10 -5.15 22.79 -11.34
N LEU A 11 -4.56 21.71 -10.84
CA LEU A 11 -3.20 21.71 -10.31
C LEU A 11 -2.20 21.25 -11.38
N PRO A 12 -1.00 21.87 -11.45
CA PRO A 12 0.14 21.24 -12.11
C PRO A 12 0.44 19.85 -11.51
N GLY A 13 0.82 18.87 -12.32
CA GLY A 13 1.11 17.49 -11.87
C GLY A 13 -0.13 16.62 -11.65
N ALA A 14 -1.14 17.12 -10.95
CA ALA A 14 -2.47 16.50 -10.78
C ALA A 14 -2.47 15.02 -10.36
N PHE A 15 -1.44 14.55 -9.63
CA PHE A 15 -1.25 13.15 -9.24
C PHE A 15 -1.22 12.19 -10.44
N GLN A 16 -0.56 12.62 -11.51
CA GLN A 16 -0.41 11.82 -12.74
C GLN A 16 1.02 11.32 -12.88
N ASP A 17 1.13 10.07 -13.31
CA ASP A 17 2.35 9.53 -13.91
C ASP A 17 2.03 9.06 -15.34
N PRO A 18 2.59 9.71 -16.38
CA PRO A 18 2.37 9.31 -17.78
C PRO A 18 2.98 7.95 -18.13
N GLN A 19 3.81 7.36 -17.26
CA GLN A 19 4.39 6.03 -17.44
C GLN A 19 3.45 4.89 -17.02
N ILE A 20 2.33 5.19 -16.34
CA ILE A 20 1.34 4.17 -15.99
C ILE A 20 0.57 3.75 -17.25
N PRO A 21 0.50 2.43 -17.56
CA PRO A 21 -0.29 1.95 -18.68
C PRO A 21 -1.77 2.26 -18.52
N GLY A 22 -2.46 2.57 -19.63
CA GLY A 22 -3.85 3.04 -19.60
C GLY A 22 -4.91 2.05 -19.08
N ASN A 23 -4.53 0.79 -18.82
CA ASN A 23 -5.38 -0.23 -18.19
C ASN A 23 -5.14 -0.38 -16.68
N PHE A 24 -4.46 0.59 -16.05
CA PHE A 24 -4.28 0.66 -14.60
C PHE A 24 -5.03 1.86 -14.05
N ALA A 25 -5.55 1.73 -12.83
CA ALA A 25 -6.22 2.80 -12.12
C ALA A 25 -5.71 2.90 -10.67
N PRO A 26 -5.82 4.09 -10.02
CA PRO A 26 -5.58 4.21 -8.59
C PRO A 26 -6.43 3.22 -7.79
N PHE A 27 -5.83 2.52 -6.84
CA PHE A 27 -6.50 1.47 -6.05
C PHE A 27 -6.50 1.78 -4.54
N GLY A 28 -5.41 2.38 -4.03
CA GLY A 28 -5.25 2.78 -2.64
C GLY A 28 -4.47 4.10 -2.51
N ILE A 29 -4.59 4.74 -1.35
CA ILE A 29 -3.90 6.01 -1.06
C ILE A 29 -3.57 6.13 0.43
N GLN A 30 -2.37 6.62 0.74
CA GLN A 30 -1.97 6.93 2.11
C GLN A 30 -1.09 8.19 2.17
N ALA A 31 -1.39 9.08 3.11
CA ALA A 31 -0.48 10.16 3.50
C ALA A 31 0.50 9.66 4.58
N ILE A 32 1.80 9.84 4.33
CA ILE A 32 2.88 9.51 5.27
C ILE A 32 3.83 10.71 5.33
N GLY A 33 3.72 11.47 6.43
CA GLY A 33 4.36 12.77 6.53
C GLY A 33 3.90 13.71 5.39
N PRO A 34 4.83 14.35 4.64
CA PRO A 34 4.49 15.22 3.51
C PRO A 34 4.30 14.47 2.18
N LYS A 35 4.47 13.14 2.16
CA LYS A 35 4.38 12.31 0.96
C LYS A 35 3.01 11.65 0.86
N ILE A 36 2.49 11.57 -0.35
CA ILE A 36 1.25 10.88 -0.70
C ILE A 36 1.62 9.64 -1.52
N TYR A 37 1.41 8.46 -0.96
CA TYR A 37 1.59 7.19 -1.64
C TYR A 37 0.26 6.82 -2.32
N VAL A 38 0.29 6.60 -3.62
CA VAL A 38 -0.85 6.15 -4.41
C VAL A 38 -0.48 4.81 -5.02
N THR A 39 -1.29 3.80 -4.73
CA THR A 39 -1.14 2.49 -5.35
C THR A 39 -2.00 2.40 -6.59
N TYR A 40 -1.56 1.64 -7.58
CA TYR A 40 -2.28 1.39 -8.82
C TYR A 40 -2.36 -0.10 -9.05
N ALA A 41 -3.52 -0.57 -9.53
CA ALA A 41 -3.75 -1.96 -9.91
C ALA A 41 -4.20 -2.03 -11.37
N GLN A 42 -3.84 -3.12 -12.03
CA GLN A 42 -4.37 -3.39 -13.36
C GLN A 42 -5.87 -3.65 -13.25
N GLN A 43 -6.67 -3.09 -14.16
CA GLN A 43 -8.10 -3.33 -14.23
C GLN A 43 -8.42 -4.49 -15.18
N ASP A 44 -9.56 -5.15 -14.92
CA ASP A 44 -10.15 -6.13 -15.81
C ASP A 44 -10.70 -5.47 -17.10
N GLY A 45 -11.19 -6.29 -18.04
CA GLY A 45 -11.70 -5.80 -19.32
C GLY A 45 -12.93 -4.88 -19.19
N ALA A 46 -13.69 -4.99 -18.09
CA ALA A 46 -14.83 -4.12 -17.79
C ALA A 46 -14.45 -2.84 -17.04
N ALA A 47 -13.20 -2.73 -16.58
CA ALA A 47 -12.72 -1.65 -15.72
C ALA A 47 -13.50 -1.52 -14.40
N HIS A 48 -14.04 -2.63 -13.89
CA HIS A 48 -14.78 -2.68 -12.63
C HIS A 48 -13.92 -3.19 -11.48
N ASP A 49 -13.11 -4.21 -11.75
CA ASP A 49 -12.31 -4.91 -10.74
C ASP A 49 -10.83 -4.90 -11.10
N ASP A 50 -9.98 -5.14 -10.10
CA ASP A 50 -8.56 -5.38 -10.30
C ASP A 50 -8.29 -6.77 -10.88
N VAL A 51 -7.14 -6.92 -11.53
CA VAL A 51 -6.60 -8.21 -11.96
C VAL A 51 -5.45 -8.58 -11.04
N ALA A 52 -5.68 -9.58 -10.19
CA ALA A 52 -4.62 -10.16 -9.38
C ALA A 52 -3.55 -10.83 -10.25
N GLY A 53 -2.29 -10.56 -9.94
CA GLY A 53 -1.14 -11.16 -10.58
C GLY A 53 0.17 -10.47 -10.19
N PRO A 54 1.29 -11.20 -10.11
CA PRO A 54 2.60 -10.59 -9.87
C PRO A 54 2.97 -9.56 -10.94
N GLY A 55 3.39 -8.37 -10.50
CA GLY A 55 3.75 -7.26 -11.38
C GLY A 55 2.55 -6.49 -11.95
N LEU A 56 1.32 -6.81 -11.52
CA LEU A 56 0.09 -6.12 -11.94
C LEU A 56 -0.25 -4.97 -10.98
N GLY A 57 0.76 -4.20 -10.58
CA GLY A 57 0.56 -2.98 -9.81
C GLY A 57 1.78 -2.09 -9.72
N PHE A 58 1.56 -0.90 -9.17
CA PHE A 58 2.57 0.13 -8.94
C PHE A 58 2.29 0.85 -7.63
N VAL A 59 3.33 1.50 -7.09
CA VAL A 59 3.17 2.50 -6.02
C VAL A 59 3.98 3.73 -6.38
N ASP A 60 3.28 4.84 -6.59
CA ASP A 60 3.87 6.14 -6.84
C ASP A 60 3.78 7.02 -5.60
N VAL A 61 4.75 7.91 -5.47
CA VAL A 61 4.92 8.80 -4.33
C VAL A 61 4.89 10.23 -4.84
N PHE A 62 3.92 10.99 -4.36
CA PHE A 62 3.70 12.37 -4.73
C PHE A 62 3.95 13.30 -3.54
N ASP A 63 4.15 14.59 -3.82
CA ASP A 63 3.94 15.62 -2.81
C ASP A 63 2.44 15.97 -2.68
N THR A 64 2.11 16.83 -1.73
CA THR A 64 0.73 17.29 -1.51
C THR A 64 0.18 18.18 -2.62
N SER A 65 1.03 18.67 -3.53
CA SER A 65 0.63 19.43 -4.72
C SER A 65 0.34 18.51 -5.91
N GLY A 66 0.63 17.21 -5.79
CA GLY A 66 0.42 16.21 -6.84
C GLY A 66 1.59 16.08 -7.81
N ASN A 67 2.77 16.57 -7.47
CA ASN A 67 3.98 16.34 -8.25
C ASN A 67 4.52 14.94 -7.93
N LEU A 68 4.82 14.16 -8.97
CA LEU A 68 5.48 12.85 -8.82
C LEU A 68 6.90 13.06 -8.30
N LEU A 69 7.19 12.49 -7.13
CA LEU A 69 8.51 12.52 -6.50
C LEU A 69 9.31 11.26 -6.83
N GLN A 70 8.63 10.10 -6.85
CA GLN A 70 9.27 8.79 -6.92
C GLN A 70 8.25 7.71 -7.29
N ARG A 71 8.72 6.63 -7.89
CA ARG A 71 8.04 5.33 -7.98
C ARG A 71 8.81 4.32 -7.12
N LEU A 72 8.11 3.51 -6.32
CA LEU A 72 8.73 2.37 -5.65
C LEU A 72 9.16 1.33 -6.69
N GLU A 73 10.25 0.61 -6.42
CA GLU A 73 10.86 -0.33 -7.36
C GLU A 73 9.82 -1.27 -7.97
N GLN A 74 9.66 -1.17 -9.30
CA GLN A 74 8.72 -2.00 -10.04
C GLN A 74 9.26 -3.43 -10.11
N GLY A 75 8.37 -4.39 -9.85
CA GLY A 75 8.70 -5.80 -10.00
C GLY A 75 7.52 -6.69 -9.67
N MET A 76 7.81 -7.98 -9.50
CA MET A 76 6.82 -9.02 -9.24
C MET A 76 6.16 -8.92 -7.86
N GLN A 77 6.62 -7.98 -7.02
CA GLN A 77 6.13 -7.71 -5.67
C GLN A 77 4.74 -7.08 -5.66
N PHE A 78 4.34 -6.36 -6.70
CA PHE A 78 3.04 -5.69 -6.69
C PHE A 78 1.97 -6.57 -7.32
N ASN A 79 0.95 -6.90 -6.54
CA ASN A 79 -0.17 -7.74 -6.91
C ASN A 79 -1.46 -7.12 -6.38
N ALA A 80 -2.03 -6.21 -7.18
CA ALA A 80 -3.11 -5.31 -6.75
C ALA A 80 -2.79 -4.63 -5.39
N PRO A 81 -1.72 -3.83 -5.29
CA PRO A 81 -1.32 -3.19 -4.02
C PRO A 81 -2.40 -2.21 -3.55
N TRP A 82 -2.76 -2.25 -2.27
CA TRP A 82 -3.82 -1.41 -1.70
C TRP A 82 -3.36 -0.64 -0.46
N GLY A 83 -3.12 -1.36 0.63
CA GLY A 83 -2.73 -0.76 1.90
C GLY A 83 -1.27 -0.32 1.89
N VAL A 84 -1.00 0.88 2.40
CA VAL A 84 0.38 1.39 2.56
C VAL A 84 0.52 1.98 3.95
N THR A 85 1.64 1.71 4.63
CA THR A 85 1.97 2.32 5.92
C THR A 85 3.49 2.42 6.10
N GLN A 86 3.96 3.26 7.01
CA GLN A 86 5.38 3.27 7.40
C GLN A 86 5.56 2.51 8.72
N ALA A 87 6.50 1.57 8.72
CA ALA A 87 6.90 0.87 9.93
C ALA A 87 7.52 1.82 10.95
N PRO A 88 7.22 1.67 12.25
CA PRO A 88 7.92 2.44 13.27
C PRO A 88 9.38 2.01 13.36
N GLY A 89 10.21 2.81 14.06
CA GLY A 89 11.63 2.55 14.24
C GLY A 89 11.98 1.30 15.07
N ASN A 90 10.99 0.54 15.53
CA ASN A 90 11.11 -0.66 16.34
C ASN A 90 10.28 -1.84 15.79
N PHE A 91 10.27 -2.00 14.46
CA PHE A 91 9.60 -3.09 13.73
C PHE A 91 10.60 -4.10 13.13
N GLY A 92 11.65 -4.41 13.91
CA GLY A 92 12.68 -5.39 13.53
C GLY A 92 13.50 -4.96 12.33
N THR A 93 13.79 -5.89 11.42
CA THR A 93 14.59 -5.65 10.22
C THR A 93 13.92 -4.71 9.22
N LEU A 94 12.61 -4.51 9.33
CA LEU A 94 11.80 -3.65 8.45
C LEU A 94 11.50 -2.28 9.10
N SER A 95 12.25 -1.90 10.13
CA SER A 95 12.03 -0.64 10.87
C SER A 95 12.20 0.57 9.97
N ASN A 96 11.24 1.51 10.01
CA ASN A 96 11.16 2.73 9.19
C ASN A 96 10.84 2.52 7.69
N ASP A 97 10.71 1.28 7.23
CA ASP A 97 10.37 0.98 5.84
C ASP A 97 8.91 1.27 5.50
N ILE A 98 8.63 1.48 4.22
CA ILE A 98 7.26 1.54 3.69
C ILE A 98 6.78 0.12 3.46
N LEU A 99 5.74 -0.27 4.18
CA LEU A 99 5.03 -1.53 3.99
C LEU A 99 3.89 -1.33 3.00
N VAL A 100 3.81 -2.22 2.02
CA VAL A 100 2.75 -2.27 1.01
C VAL A 100 2.06 -3.63 1.11
N GLY A 101 0.77 -3.63 1.40
CA GLY A 101 -0.09 -4.80 1.40
C GLY A 101 -0.68 -5.05 0.02
N ASN A 102 -0.56 -6.28 -0.46
CA ASN A 102 -1.10 -6.72 -1.74
C ASN A 102 -2.46 -7.38 -1.56
N PHE A 103 -3.49 -6.82 -2.19
CA PHE A 103 -4.84 -7.37 -2.15
C PHE A 103 -4.89 -8.76 -2.79
N GLY A 104 -4.23 -8.92 -3.95
CA GLY A 104 -4.37 -10.09 -4.79
C GLY A 104 -3.74 -11.37 -4.24
N ASP A 105 -2.55 -11.29 -3.63
CA ASP A 105 -1.88 -12.46 -3.02
C ASP A 105 -1.78 -12.42 -1.49
N GLY A 106 -2.20 -11.32 -0.86
CA GLY A 106 -2.23 -11.20 0.59
C GLY A 106 -0.87 -11.01 1.26
N THR A 107 0.20 -10.82 0.48
CA THR A 107 1.54 -10.58 1.02
C THR A 107 1.73 -9.12 1.45
N ILE A 108 2.75 -8.87 2.27
CA ILE A 108 3.18 -7.51 2.63
C ILE A 108 4.67 -7.38 2.32
N HIS A 109 5.01 -6.42 1.47
CA HIS A 109 6.39 -6.12 1.09
C HIS A 109 6.86 -4.80 1.68
N ALA A 110 8.14 -4.73 2.00
CA ALA A 110 8.81 -3.57 2.56
C ALA A 110 9.72 -2.92 1.51
N PHE A 111 9.72 -1.59 1.48
CA PHE A 111 10.52 -0.77 0.60
C PHE A 111 11.21 0.36 1.39
N ASP A 112 12.46 0.63 1.05
CA ASP A 112 13.22 1.71 1.69
C ASP A 112 12.62 3.06 1.28
N PRO A 113 12.24 3.95 2.23
CA PRO A 113 11.49 5.18 1.94
C PRO A 113 12.29 6.24 1.18
N THR A 114 13.61 6.07 1.06
CA THR A 114 14.53 7.03 0.42
C THR A 114 14.82 6.62 -1.03
N SER A 115 15.27 5.39 -1.23
CA SER A 115 15.64 4.82 -2.52
C SER A 115 14.47 4.17 -3.25
N GLY A 116 13.42 3.79 -2.51
CA GLY A 116 12.25 3.09 -3.04
C GLY A 116 12.51 1.63 -3.39
N LYS A 117 13.68 1.11 -3.05
CA LYS A 117 14.08 -0.26 -3.36
C LYS A 117 13.38 -1.26 -2.47
N PHE A 118 13.13 -2.45 -3.00
CA PHE A 118 12.61 -3.56 -2.24
C PHE A 118 13.61 -3.98 -1.15
N VAL A 119 13.13 -4.11 0.08
CA VAL A 119 13.92 -4.51 1.26
C VAL A 119 13.63 -5.95 1.64
N GLY A 120 12.36 -6.35 1.66
CA GLY A 120 11.98 -7.67 2.13
C GLY A 120 10.47 -7.89 2.18
N THR A 121 10.07 -9.03 2.73
CA THR A 121 8.68 -9.42 2.89
C THR A 121 8.40 -9.71 4.35
N VAL A 122 7.22 -9.37 4.85
CA VAL A 122 6.79 -9.73 6.19
C VAL A 122 6.64 -11.25 6.29
N THR A 123 7.22 -11.83 7.33
CA THR A 123 7.21 -13.27 7.59
C THR A 123 6.54 -13.61 8.91
N ASN A 124 5.99 -14.81 8.99
CA ASN A 124 5.57 -15.45 10.22
C ASN A 124 6.79 -15.83 11.09
N PRO A 125 6.57 -16.18 12.37
CA PRO A 125 7.62 -16.61 13.30
C PRO A 125 8.47 -17.80 12.83
N ASP A 126 7.89 -18.69 12.01
CA ASP A 126 8.58 -19.84 11.45
C ASP A 126 9.39 -19.50 10.18
N GLY A 127 9.43 -18.22 9.79
CA GLY A 127 10.11 -17.72 8.60
C GLY A 127 9.32 -17.86 7.30
N SER A 128 8.13 -18.46 7.33
CA SER A 128 7.24 -18.50 6.16
C SER A 128 6.70 -17.11 5.83
N THR A 129 6.41 -16.82 4.56
CA THR A 129 5.80 -15.56 4.15
C THR A 129 4.41 -15.41 4.79
N PHE A 130 4.14 -14.24 5.36
CA PHE A 130 2.79 -13.91 5.79
C PHE A 130 1.87 -13.77 4.57
N VAL A 131 0.70 -14.41 4.62
CA VAL A 131 -0.31 -14.37 3.57
C VAL A 131 -1.69 -14.22 4.21
N GLN A 132 -2.40 -13.17 3.81
CA GLN A 132 -3.82 -12.99 4.08
C GLN A 132 -4.51 -12.47 2.82
N PHE A 133 -5.17 -13.36 2.07
CA PHE A 133 -5.86 -12.98 0.84
C PHE A 133 -6.91 -11.87 1.07
N GLY A 134 -7.05 -11.00 0.07
CA GLY A 134 -7.97 -9.87 0.12
C GLY A 134 -7.47 -8.74 1.04
N LEU A 135 -6.16 -8.61 1.24
CA LEU A 135 -5.57 -7.65 2.16
C LEU A 135 -5.87 -6.20 1.72
N TRP A 136 -6.78 -5.53 2.45
CA TRP A 136 -7.09 -4.11 2.26
C TRP A 136 -6.16 -3.27 3.14
N GLY A 137 -6.69 -2.78 4.26
CA GLY A 137 -6.03 -1.76 5.06
C GLY A 137 -5.00 -2.37 5.98
N ILE A 138 -3.85 -1.70 6.08
CA ILE A 138 -2.82 -1.97 7.07
C ILE A 138 -2.48 -0.67 7.81
N ALA A 139 -2.33 -0.75 9.13
CA ALA A 139 -1.98 0.40 9.94
C ALA A 139 -1.27 -0.03 11.23
N PHE A 140 -0.32 0.79 11.70
CA PHE A 140 0.26 0.58 13.01
C PHE A 140 -0.66 1.09 14.11
N GLY A 141 -0.62 0.45 15.28
CA GLY A 141 -1.35 0.92 16.44
C GLY A 141 -1.00 2.35 16.82
N ASN A 142 -1.96 3.06 17.42
CA ASN A 142 -1.81 4.47 17.78
C ASN A 142 -1.37 4.70 19.23
N GLY A 143 -1.05 3.64 19.98
CA GLY A 143 -0.68 3.71 21.39
C GLY A 143 -1.87 3.89 22.35
N LEU A 144 -3.11 3.92 21.84
CA LEU A 144 -4.33 4.09 22.64
C LEU A 144 -5.05 2.75 22.79
N SER A 145 -5.87 2.61 23.83
CA SER A 145 -6.79 1.48 24.01
C SER A 145 -6.16 0.09 23.79
N ALA A 146 -4.95 -0.10 24.33
CA ALA A 146 -4.15 -1.33 24.16
C ALA A 146 -3.79 -1.67 22.70
N GLN A 147 -3.54 -0.66 21.86
CA GLN A 147 -3.00 -0.81 20.50
C GLN A 147 -1.54 -0.36 20.45
N PRO A 148 -0.57 -1.27 20.65
CA PRO A 148 0.84 -0.92 20.65
C PRO A 148 1.29 -0.32 19.32
N THR A 149 2.20 0.65 19.36
CA THR A 149 2.68 1.35 18.16
C THR A 149 3.54 0.49 17.25
N ASN A 150 4.02 -0.65 17.73
CA ASN A 150 4.79 -1.65 16.98
C ASN A 150 3.97 -2.88 16.57
N THR A 151 2.65 -2.83 16.72
CA THR A 151 1.74 -3.86 16.21
C THR A 151 1.14 -3.38 14.89
N LEU A 152 1.26 -4.19 13.83
CA LEU A 152 0.63 -3.94 12.55
C LEU A 152 -0.76 -4.56 12.53
N TYR A 153 -1.81 -3.75 12.42
CA TYR A 153 -3.19 -4.21 12.25
C TYR A 153 -3.54 -4.29 10.78
N PHE A 154 -4.41 -5.23 10.42
CA PHE A 154 -4.89 -5.37 9.07
C PHE A 154 -6.40 -5.68 9.00
N ALA A 155 -7.02 -5.25 7.91
CA ALA A 155 -8.34 -5.67 7.49
C ALA A 155 -8.23 -6.36 6.12
N ALA A 156 -9.00 -7.42 5.91
CA ALA A 156 -9.03 -8.15 4.65
C ALA A 156 -10.44 -8.60 4.28
N GLY A 157 -10.72 -8.63 2.98
CA GLY A 157 -11.93 -9.16 2.37
C GLY A 157 -11.66 -10.44 1.59
N PRO A 158 -11.42 -11.60 2.25
CA PRO A 158 -11.22 -12.86 1.54
C PRO A 158 -12.51 -13.35 0.88
N ASN A 159 -12.40 -14.39 0.04
CA ASN A 159 -13.53 -15.03 -0.63
C ASN A 159 -14.32 -14.04 -1.51
N HIS A 160 -13.61 -13.28 -2.36
CA HIS A 160 -14.20 -12.24 -3.20
C HIS A 160 -15.01 -11.24 -2.37
N GLU A 161 -14.37 -10.72 -1.30
CA GLU A 161 -14.92 -9.76 -0.35
C GLU A 161 -16.24 -10.18 0.34
N ALA A 162 -16.66 -11.44 0.20
CA ALA A 162 -17.88 -11.95 0.83
C ALA A 162 -17.73 -12.10 2.34
N ASP A 163 -16.49 -12.26 2.81
CA ASP A 163 -16.13 -12.40 4.22
C ASP A 163 -15.25 -11.22 4.68
N GLY A 164 -15.15 -11.02 5.99
CA GLY A 164 -14.32 -9.98 6.61
C GLY A 164 -13.38 -10.56 7.66
N VAL A 165 -12.10 -10.19 7.58
CA VAL A 165 -11.08 -10.53 8.56
C VAL A 165 -10.47 -9.25 9.12
N TYR A 166 -10.35 -9.19 10.44
CA TYR A 166 -9.55 -8.19 11.14
C TYR A 166 -8.53 -8.91 12.01
N GLY A 167 -7.26 -8.51 11.89
CA GLY A 167 -6.17 -9.18 12.56
C GLY A 167 -5.02 -8.24 12.88
N ARG A 168 -3.98 -8.80 13.50
CA ARG A 168 -2.77 -8.06 13.83
C ARG A 168 -1.53 -8.95 13.78
N LEU A 169 -0.41 -8.34 13.48
CA LEU A 169 0.92 -8.90 13.52
C LEU A 169 1.69 -8.19 14.63
N ASP A 170 2.02 -8.94 15.68
CA ASP A 170 2.86 -8.45 16.75
C ASP A 170 4.32 -8.72 16.40
N MET A 171 5.18 -7.72 16.61
CA MET A 171 6.62 -7.93 16.57
C MET A 171 7.03 -8.96 17.62
N GLN A 172 7.85 -9.91 17.20
CA GLN A 172 8.54 -10.84 18.09
C GLN A 172 9.78 -10.19 18.71
#